data_AF-A0A1Y1RW46-F1
#
_entry.id   AF-A0A1Y1RW46-F1
#
_cell.length_a   1.000
_cell.length_b   1.000
_cell.length_c   1.000
_cell.angle_alpha   90.00
_cell.angle_beta   90.00
_cell.angle_gamma   90.00
#
_symmetry.space_group_name_H-M   'P 1'
#
loop_
_entity.id
_entity.type
_entity.pdbx_description
1 polymer ?
#
loop_
_entity_poly.entity_id
_entity_poly.type
_entity_poly.pdbx_seq_one_letter_code
_entity_poly.pdbx_strand_id
1 'polypeptide(L)'
;MSIYRVHFSWKGKEVSLKARSLDLTHPYFVSIKDLILPKNSSLIINPAEDDFRKEFSEAKHIMLPFQSVSLIEELPEENAEGPKTLNFVKKEEEDKPE
;
A
#
# COMPACT_ATOMS: atom_id res chain seq x y z
N MET A 1 15.25 -11.96 -4.33
CA MET A 1 15.21 -10.50 -4.08
C MET A 1 14.11 -10.22 -3.08
N SER A 2 14.23 -9.18 -2.26
CA SER A 2 13.18 -8.82 -1.30
C SER A 2 12.07 -7.99 -1.98
N ILE A 3 10.84 -8.14 -1.51
CA ILE A 3 9.71 -7.29 -1.89
C ILE A 3 9.35 -6.42 -0.70
N TYR A 4 9.19 -5.13 -0.92
CA TYR A 4 8.78 -4.21 0.13
C TYR A 4 7.29 -3.97 0.06
N ARG A 5 6.60 -4.03 1.20
CA ARG A 5 5.22 -3.55 1.35
C ARG A 5 5.21 -2.27 2.16
N VAL A 6 4.72 -1.18 1.58
CA VAL A 6 4.64 0.14 2.21
C VAL A 6 3.19 0.45 2.51
N HIS A 7 2.86 0.72 3.76
CA HIS A 7 1.55 1.18 4.21
C HIS A 7 1.60 2.69 4.44
N PHE A 8 0.58 3.39 3.97
CA PHE A 8 0.53 4.84 4.07
C PHE A 8 -0.90 5.37 4.02
N SER A 9 -1.06 6.58 4.55
CA SER A 9 -2.32 7.32 4.47
C SER A 9 -2.39 8.14 3.18
N TRP A 10 -3.48 7.99 2.44
CA TRP A 10 -3.75 8.76 1.22
C TRP A 10 -5.23 9.13 1.13
N LYS A 11 -5.52 10.42 0.93
CA LYS A 11 -6.89 10.97 0.88
C LYS A 11 -7.78 10.49 2.04
N GLY A 12 -7.20 10.37 3.24
CA GLY A 12 -7.90 9.93 4.46
C GLY A 12 -8.16 8.42 4.55
N LYS A 13 -7.53 7.61 3.69
CA LYS A 13 -7.64 6.14 3.68
C LYS A 13 -6.26 5.53 3.89
N GLU A 14 -6.19 4.45 4.66
CA GLU A 14 -4.99 3.61 4.71
C GLU A 14 -4.92 2.74 3.46
N VAL A 15 -3.79 2.76 2.78
CA VAL A 15 -3.51 2.01 1.56
C VAL A 15 -2.15 1.35 1.68
N SER A 16 -1.92 0.30 0.87
CA SER A 16 -0.62 -0.37 0.83
C SER A 16 -0.16 -0.66 -0.58
N LEU A 17 1.15 -0.62 -0.80
CA LEU A 17 1.79 -0.91 -2.09
C LEU A 17 2.91 -1.91 -1.94
N LYS A 18 3.11 -2.71 -2.98
CA LYS A 18 4.29 -3.57 -3.11
C LYS A 18 5.26 -2.98 -4.13
N ALA A 19 6.56 -3.05 -3.81
CA ALA A 19 7.63 -2.55 -4.65
C ALA A 19 8.87 -3.44 -4.55
N ARG A 20 9.71 -3.46 -5.60
CA ARG A 20 10.98 -4.20 -5.57
C ARG A 20 12.13 -3.39 -4.97
N SER A 21 12.00 -2.07 -4.94
CA SER A 21 13.06 -1.19 -4.44
C SER A 21 12.48 0.00 -3.68
N LEU A 22 13.08 0.27 -2.52
CA LEU A 22 12.87 1.49 -1.76
C LEU A 22 14.18 2.27 -1.67
N ASP A 23 14.07 3.58 -1.73
CA ASP A 23 15.16 4.51 -1.51
C ASP A 23 14.77 5.44 -0.36
N LEU A 24 15.48 5.29 0.75
CA LEU A 24 15.27 6.02 2.00
C LEU A 24 16.32 7.13 2.19
N THR A 25 17.12 7.44 1.16
CA THR A 25 18.22 8.41 1.27
C THR A 25 17.73 9.86 1.28
N HIS A 26 16.53 10.11 0.75
CA HIS A 26 15.94 11.43 0.75
C HIS A 26 15.46 11.78 2.16
N PRO A 27 15.82 12.95 2.73
CA PRO A 27 15.58 13.26 4.14
C PRO A 27 14.10 13.30 4.56
N TYR A 28 13.21 13.56 3.61
CA TYR A 28 11.77 13.74 3.89
C TYR A 28 10.85 12.76 3.18
N PHE A 29 11.37 11.94 2.26
CA PHE A 29 10.52 11.12 1.40
C PHE A 29 11.06 9.70 1.29
N VAL A 30 10.14 8.74 1.32
CA VAL A 30 10.35 7.37 0.90
C VAL A 30 10.12 7.31 -0.60
N SER A 31 11.18 6.96 -1.32
CA SER A 31 11.18 6.81 -2.77
C SER A 31 10.87 5.36 -3.13
N ILE A 32 9.71 5.11 -3.73
CA ILE A 32 9.21 3.78 -4.09
C ILE A 32 9.41 3.55 -5.59
N LYS A 33 10.29 2.61 -5.92
CA LYS A 33 10.68 2.27 -7.29
C LYS A 33 10.23 0.85 -7.65
N ASP A 34 9.96 0.64 -8.94
CA ASP A 34 9.56 -0.66 -9.47
C ASP A 34 8.32 -1.24 -8.77
N LEU A 35 7.21 -0.49 -8.83
CA LEU A 35 5.93 -0.91 -8.26
C LEU A 35 5.47 -2.25 -8.85
N ILE A 36 4.99 -3.11 -7.96
CA ILE A 36 4.35 -4.37 -8.31
C ILE A 36 2.85 -4.15 -8.25
N LEU A 37 2.28 -3.76 -9.39
CA LEU A 37 0.84 -3.61 -9.54
C LEU A 37 0.20 -5.00 -9.70
N PRO A 38 -0.83 -5.36 -8.91
CA PRO A 38 -1.56 -6.59 -9.14
C PRO A 38 -2.22 -6.54 -10.52
N LYS A 39 -1.87 -7.48 -11.41
CA LYS A 39 -2.34 -7.47 -12.80
C LYS A 39 -3.85 -7.69 -12.92
N ASN A 40 -4.49 -8.38 -11.97
CA ASN A 40 -5.94 -8.55 -11.85
C ASN A 40 -6.29 -9.02 -10.42
N SER A 41 -6.54 -8.12 -9.46
CA SER A 41 -7.16 -8.52 -8.20
C SER A 41 -8.68 -8.62 -8.37
N SER A 42 -9.16 -9.80 -8.71
CA SER A 42 -10.60 -10.13 -8.80
C SER A 42 -11.28 -10.26 -7.42
N LEU A 43 -10.87 -9.52 -6.39
CA LEU A 43 -11.45 -9.67 -5.06
C LEU A 43 -11.58 -8.30 -4.38
N ILE A 44 -12.83 -7.86 -4.26
CA ILE A 44 -13.32 -6.75 -3.42
C ILE A 44 -12.66 -5.41 -3.76
N ILE A 45 -13.11 -4.80 -4.86
CA ILE A 45 -12.69 -3.46 -5.29
C ILE A 45 -13.24 -2.45 -4.27
N ASN A 46 -12.38 -1.97 -3.37
CA ASN A 46 -12.64 -0.72 -2.68
C ASN A 46 -12.47 0.38 -3.74
N PRO A 47 -13.44 1.31 -3.93
CA PRO A 47 -13.31 2.39 -4.94
C PRO A 47 -12.03 3.23 -4.78
N ALA A 48 -11.43 3.23 -3.59
CA ALA A 48 -10.12 3.85 -3.35
C ALA A 48 -8.97 3.22 -4.15
N GLU A 49 -9.00 1.90 -4.39
CA GLU A 49 -7.96 1.19 -5.15
C GLU A 49 -8.04 1.47 -6.64
N ASP A 50 -9.25 1.73 -7.18
CA ASP A 50 -9.42 2.04 -8.61
C ASP A 50 -8.94 3.46 -8.93
N ASP A 51 -9.24 4.43 -8.06
CA ASP A 51 -8.69 5.79 -8.14
C ASP A 51 -7.16 5.77 -7.99
N PHE A 52 -6.67 4.99 -7.02
CA PHE A 52 -5.24 4.79 -6.83
C PHE A 52 -4.58 4.20 -8.08
N ARG A 53 -5.16 3.14 -8.65
CA ARG A 53 -4.61 2.51 -9.85
C ARG A 53 -4.57 3.48 -11.03
N LYS A 54 -5.62 4.27 -11.25
CA LYS A 54 -5.61 5.29 -12.30
C LYS A 54 -4.53 6.33 -12.07
N GLU A 55 -4.40 6.84 -10.85
CA GLU A 55 -3.51 7.95 -10.53
C GLU A 55 -2.03 7.54 -10.46
N PHE A 56 -1.72 6.29 -10.09
CA PHE A 56 -0.34 5.81 -9.92
C PHE A 56 0.12 4.82 -11.00
N SER A 57 -0.74 4.38 -11.92
CA SER A 57 -0.35 3.46 -13.01
C SER A 57 0.66 4.04 -13.99
N GLU A 58 0.64 5.36 -14.19
CA GLU A 58 1.56 6.06 -15.09
C GLU A 58 2.85 6.53 -14.38
N ALA A 59 2.87 6.45 -13.04
CA ALA A 59 3.99 6.92 -12.24
C ALA A 59 5.15 5.90 -12.26
N LYS A 60 6.27 6.28 -12.86
CA LYS A 60 7.51 5.49 -12.83
C LYS A 60 8.14 5.43 -11.43
N HIS A 61 7.92 6.47 -10.63
CA HIS A 61 8.51 6.65 -9.31
C HIS A 61 7.52 7.39 -8.41
N ILE A 62 7.29 6.89 -7.20
CA ILE A 62 6.41 7.53 -6.22
C ILE A 62 7.27 7.98 -5.04
N MET A 63 7.14 9.23 -4.64
CA MET A 63 7.78 9.75 -3.43
C MET A 63 6.70 10.04 -2.40
N LEU A 64 6.67 9.25 -1.32
CA LEU A 64 5.76 9.45 -0.21
C LEU A 64 6.50 10.17 0.92
N PRO A 65 5.97 11.28 1.46
CA PRO A 65 6.65 11.93 2.54
C PRO A 65 6.58 11.06 3.82
N PHE A 66 7.65 11.01 4.62
CA PHE A 66 7.80 10.02 5.70
C PHE A 66 6.62 9.97 6.67
N GLN A 67 6.06 11.13 7.01
CA GLN A 67 4.93 11.21 7.95
C GLN A 67 3.63 10.60 7.43
N SER A 68 3.51 10.32 6.12
CA SER A 68 2.34 9.58 5.60
C SER A 68 2.54 8.07 5.65
N VAL A 69 3.78 7.59 5.82
CA VAL A 69 4.10 6.16 5.85
C VAL A 69 3.91 5.63 7.27
N SER A 70 3.02 4.66 7.42
CA SER A 70 2.71 4.05 8.72
C SER A 70 3.57 2.81 8.99
N LEU A 71 3.91 2.03 7.97
CA LEU A 71 4.71 0.81 8.10
C LEU A 71 5.43 0.45 6.80
N ILE A 72 6.66 -0.07 6.92
CA ILE A 72 7.40 -0.70 5.80
C ILE A 72 7.75 -2.12 6.23
N GLU A 73 7.37 -3.09 5.39
CA GLU A 73 7.72 -4.50 5.57
C GLU A 73 8.66 -4.96 4.46
N GLU A 74 9.59 -5.84 4.82
CA GLU A 74 10.40 -6.59 3.88
C GLU A 74 9.91 -8.04 3.82
N LEU A 75 9.52 -8.49 2.64
CA LEU A 75 8.92 -9.79 2.38
C LEU A 75 9.81 -10.62 1.45
N PRO A 76 9.84 -11.96 1.60
CA PRO A 76 10.50 -12.81 0.64
C PRO A 76 9.74 -12.83 -0.70
N GLU A 77 10.45 -13.06 -1.81
CA GLU A 77 9.95 -12.93 -3.19
C GLU A 77 8.70 -13.76 -3.49
N GLU A 78 8.58 -14.90 -2.83
CA GLU A 78 7.42 -15.80 -2.86
C GLU A 78 6.09 -15.13 -2.41
N ASN A 79 6.14 -13.97 -1.74
CA ASN A 79 4.96 -13.17 -1.43
C ASN A 79 4.72 -12.00 -2.42
N ALA A 80 5.40 -11.97 -3.56
CA ALA A 80 5.15 -11.00 -4.63
C ALA A 80 3.73 -11.14 -5.20
N GLU A 81 3.27 -12.38 -5.39
CA GLU A 81 1.99 -12.70 -6.02
C GLU A 81 0.99 -13.21 -4.97
N GLY A 82 0.17 -12.31 -4.43
CA GLY A 82 -0.94 -12.72 -3.57
C GLY A 82 -1.45 -11.63 -2.63
N PRO A 83 -2.77 -11.51 -2.43
CA PRO A 83 -3.35 -10.66 -1.41
C PRO A 83 -3.16 -11.38 -0.07
N LYS A 84 -2.26 -10.88 0.77
CA LYS A 84 -2.32 -11.12 2.21
C LYS A 84 -2.61 -9.79 2.89
N THR A 85 -3.75 -9.21 2.51
CA THR A 85 -4.43 -8.21 3.33
C THR A 85 -4.98 -8.94 4.55
N LEU A 86 -4.23 -8.89 5.66
CA LEU A 86 -4.89 -8.98 6.96
C LEU A 86 -5.67 -7.67 7.09
N ASN A 87 -6.95 -7.71 6.71
CA ASN A 87 -7.87 -6.63 7.04
C ASN A 87 -7.87 -6.52 8.56
N PHE A 88 -7.38 -5.40 9.09
CA PHE A 88 -7.86 -4.95 10.39
C PHE A 88 -9.33 -4.58 10.18
N VAL A 89 -10.21 -5.52 10.52
CA VAL A 89 -11.61 -5.22 10.76
C VAL A 89 -11.61 -4.10 11.81
N LYS A 90 -11.99 -2.90 11.38
CA LYS A 90 -12.38 -1.85 12.31
C LYS A 90 -13.52 -2.47 13.11
N LYS A 91 -13.26 -2.78 14.38
CA LYS A 91 -14.27 -3.28 15.30
C LYS A 91 -15.42 -2.27 15.26
N GLU A 92 -16.52 -2.65 14.64
CA GLU A 92 -17.79 -1.97 14.87
C GLU A 92 -18.06 -2.16 16.35
N GLU A 93 -17.87 -1.11 17.15
CA GLU A 93 -18.57 -1.02 18.41
C GLU A 93 -20.05 -0.80 18.06
N GLU A 94 -20.74 -1.92 17.83
CA GLU A 94 -22.11 -2.07 18.29
C GLU A 94 -22.11 -1.78 19.79
N ASP A 95 -22.51 -0.56 20.15
CA ASP A 95 -23.24 -0.36 21.40
C ASP A 95 -24.40 0.61 21.15
N LYS A 96 -25.52 0.01 20.75
CA LYS A 96 -26.86 0.46 21.10
C LYS A 96 -27.63 -0.83 21.39
N PRO A 97 -28.56 -0.91 22.36
CA PRO A 97 -29.25 0.19 23.04
C PRO A 97 -29.44 0.01 24.56
N GLU A 98 -29.78 1.10 25.26
CA GLU A 98 -30.94 1.19 26.17
C GLU A 98 -31.31 2.66 26.40
#